data_AF-A0A6N9A9J8-F1
#
_entry.id   AF-A0A6N9A9J8-F1
#
_cell.length_a   1.000
_cell.length_b   1.000
_cell.length_c   1.000
_cell.angle_alpha   90.00
_cell.angle_beta   90.00
_cell.angle_gamma   90.00
#
_symmetry.space_group_name_H-M   'P 1'
#
loop_
_entity.id
_entity.type
_entity.pdbx_description
1 polymer ?
#
loop_
_entity_poly.entity_id
_entity_poly.type
_entity_poly.pdbx_seq_one_letter_code
_entity_poly.pdbx_strand_id
1 'polypeptide(L)'
;RVPGGRIATETDAGEAKWLAGDAEPSARPAPGPLAVSKVDAVFKSGNQTRDDIPSHLTVGDDVSKEVAEMYVHLCPAGVYERDGDRLRVNAPNCVDCKATDVLGPRWSPREGGSGPRYRRM
;
A
#
# COMPACT_ATOMS: atom_id res chain seq x y z
N ARG A 1 30.38 -20.76 -13.21
CA ARG A 1 28.91 -20.98 -13.22
C ARG A 1 28.45 -20.98 -11.77
N VAL A 2 27.70 -19.99 -11.33
CA VAL A 2 27.04 -20.03 -10.01
C VAL A 2 25.96 -21.12 -10.09
N PRO A 3 25.88 -22.08 -9.16
CA PRO A 3 24.84 -23.10 -9.18
C PRO A 3 23.49 -22.41 -8.97
N GLY A 4 22.61 -22.46 -9.97
CA GLY A 4 21.26 -21.91 -9.88
C GLY A 4 20.37 -22.83 -9.07
N GLY A 5 20.11 -22.47 -7.81
CA GLY A 5 19.08 -23.08 -6.96
C GLY A 5 17.94 -22.10 -6.70
N ARG A 6 16.71 -22.60 -6.50
CA ARG A 6 15.60 -21.78 -6.01
C ARG A 6 15.67 -21.73 -4.48
N ILE A 7 15.66 -20.53 -3.92
CA ILE A 7 15.51 -20.32 -2.48
C ILE A 7 14.02 -20.48 -2.17
N ALA A 8 13.67 -21.42 -1.29
CA ALA A 8 12.33 -21.54 -0.78
C ALA A 8 12.01 -20.29 0.06
N THR A 9 10.86 -19.66 -0.19
CA THR A 9 10.36 -18.50 0.55
C THR A 9 8.95 -18.80 1.01
N GLU A 10 8.62 -18.38 2.23
CA GLU A 10 7.28 -18.49 2.77
C GLU A 10 6.34 -17.48 2.09
N THR A 11 5.04 -17.79 2.08
CA THR A 11 4.03 -16.89 1.53
C THR A 11 3.52 -15.98 2.63
N ASP A 12 3.76 -14.67 2.53
CA ASP A 12 3.22 -13.70 3.49
C ASP A 12 1.69 -13.80 3.61
N ALA A 13 0.99 -14.14 2.53
CA ALA A 13 -0.46 -14.31 2.52
C ALA A 13 -0.94 -15.57 3.27
N GLY A 14 -0.06 -16.56 3.47
CA GLY A 14 -0.36 -17.79 4.21
C GLY A 14 -0.31 -17.61 5.72
N GLU A 15 0.29 -16.52 6.19
CA GLU A 15 0.40 -16.19 7.61
C GLU A 15 -0.77 -15.31 8.05
N ALA A 16 -1.38 -15.64 9.20
CA ALA A 16 -2.44 -14.82 9.77
C ALA A 16 -1.92 -13.42 10.13
N LYS A 17 -2.74 -12.41 9.87
CA LYS A 17 -2.42 -11.00 10.17
C LYS A 17 -3.30 -10.53 11.32
N TRP A 18 -2.70 -9.76 12.22
CA TRP A 18 -3.34 -9.31 13.45
C TRP A 18 -3.09 -7.83 13.59
N LEU A 19 -4.11 -7.07 13.97
CA LEU A 19 -3.88 -5.76 14.56
C LEU A 19 -3.35 -5.96 15.98
N ALA A 20 -2.57 -5.00 16.46
CA ALA A 20 -1.95 -5.05 17.79
C ALA A 20 -2.97 -5.24 18.93
N GLY A 21 -4.28 -5.03 18.70
CA GLY A 21 -5.30 -5.16 19.74
C GLY A 21 -5.03 -4.16 20.86
N ASP A 22 -4.96 -4.63 22.10
CA ASP A 22 -4.54 -3.86 23.28
C ASP A 22 -3.02 -3.82 23.48
N ALA A 23 -2.22 -4.42 22.58
CA ALA A 23 -0.78 -4.33 22.69
C ALA A 23 -0.37 -2.86 22.57
N GLU A 24 0.56 -2.45 23.44
CA GLU A 24 1.12 -1.11 23.48
C GLU A 24 1.41 -0.66 22.05
N PRO A 25 0.82 0.47 21.58
CA PRO A 25 1.09 0.99 20.25
C PRO A 25 2.59 1.00 20.05
N SER A 26 3.10 0.33 19.00
CA SER A 26 4.53 0.37 18.70
C SER A 26 4.89 1.86 18.70
N ALA A 27 5.79 2.28 19.59
CA ALA A 27 6.10 3.69 19.80
C ALA A 27 6.79 4.21 18.54
N ARG A 28 6.00 4.53 17.51
CA ARG A 28 6.50 5.24 16.35
C ARG A 28 6.94 6.58 16.91
N PRO A 29 8.24 6.90 16.85
CA PRO A 29 8.72 8.16 17.39
C PRO A 29 7.95 9.28 16.71
N ALA A 30 7.68 10.36 17.47
CA ALA A 30 7.11 11.56 16.90
C ALA A 30 7.92 11.95 15.66
N PRO A 31 7.27 12.38 14.56
CA PRO A 31 7.96 12.71 13.33
C PRO A 31 9.00 13.80 13.59
N GLY A 32 10.28 13.46 13.38
CA GLY A 32 11.38 14.40 13.46
C GLY A 32 11.52 15.23 12.17
N PRO A 33 12.53 16.12 12.09
CA PRO A 33 12.74 16.99 10.92
C PRO A 33 12.94 16.26 9.59
N LEU A 34 13.33 14.98 9.63
CA LEU A 34 13.54 14.13 8.45
C LEU A 34 12.33 13.24 8.13
N ALA A 35 11.26 13.29 8.93
CA ALA A 35 10.06 12.53 8.65
C ALA A 35 9.40 13.06 7.36
N VAL A 36 8.92 12.13 6.54
CA VAL A 36 8.22 12.43 5.29
C VAL A 36 6.83 11.83 5.41
N SER A 37 5.80 12.63 5.11
CA SER A 37 4.43 12.12 5.07
C SER A 37 4.26 11.17 3.87
N LYS A 38 3.25 10.30 3.91
CA LYS A 38 2.94 9.42 2.76
C LYS A 38 2.64 10.25 1.49
N VAL A 39 1.95 11.37 1.63
CA VAL A 39 1.61 12.27 0.51
C VAL A 39 2.87 12.93 -0.05
N ASP A 40 3.78 13.41 0.80
CA ASP A 40 5.06 13.96 0.34
C ASP A 40 5.92 12.90 -0.37
N ALA A 41 5.87 11.64 0.09
CA ALA A 41 6.55 10.53 -0.55
C ALA A 41 5.97 10.23 -1.94
N VAL A 42 4.64 10.27 -2.09
CA VAL A 42 3.97 10.15 -3.39
C VAL A 42 4.41 11.28 -4.33
N PHE A 43 4.43 12.53 -3.85
CA PHE A 43 4.94 13.65 -4.64
C PHE A 43 6.39 13.44 -5.09
N LYS A 44 7.28 13.03 -4.17
CA LYS A 44 8.70 12.76 -4.45
C LYS A 44 8.92 11.59 -5.40
N SER A 45 8.00 10.64 -5.47
CA SER A 45 8.04 9.55 -6.46
C SER A 45 7.81 10.04 -7.90
N GLY A 46 7.39 11.30 -8.08
CA GLY A 46 7.01 11.85 -9.38
C GLY A 46 5.71 11.25 -9.92
N ASN A 47 4.85 10.73 -9.04
CA ASN A 47 3.60 10.09 -9.43
C ASN A 47 2.71 11.05 -10.20
N GLN A 48 2.26 10.62 -11.38
CA GLN A 48 1.34 11.37 -12.23
C GLN A 48 0.29 10.40 -12.77
N THR A 49 -0.94 10.55 -12.29
CA THR A 49 -2.08 9.73 -12.65
C THR A 49 -3.24 10.66 -12.95
N ARG A 50 -3.94 10.47 -14.07
CA ARG A 50 -5.21 11.18 -14.31
C ARG A 50 -6.32 10.55 -13.47
N ASP A 51 -7.25 11.36 -13.01
CA ASP A 51 -8.34 10.92 -12.12
C ASP A 51 -9.43 10.11 -12.85
N ASP A 52 -9.48 10.19 -14.18
CA ASP A 52 -10.49 9.57 -15.04
C ASP A 52 -10.04 8.23 -15.65
N ILE A 53 -8.83 7.74 -15.30
CA ILE A 53 -8.43 6.39 -15.70
C ILE A 53 -9.23 5.35 -14.91
N PRO A 54 -9.48 4.16 -15.48
CA PRO A 54 -10.05 3.04 -14.72
C PRO A 54 -9.22 2.75 -13.47
N SER A 55 -9.91 2.51 -12.34
CA SER A 55 -9.21 2.06 -11.13
C SER A 55 -8.53 0.72 -11.41
N HIS A 56 -7.27 0.65 -11.04
CA HIS A 56 -6.44 -0.55 -11.16
C HIS A 56 -6.41 -1.36 -9.86
N LEU A 57 -7.09 -0.87 -8.84
CA LEU A 57 -7.27 -1.51 -7.55
C LEU A 57 -8.72 -1.97 -7.46
N THR A 58 -8.89 -3.29 -7.31
CA THR A 58 -10.19 -3.88 -6.99
C THR A 58 -10.21 -4.19 -5.50
N VAL A 59 -11.11 -3.53 -4.77
CA VAL A 59 -11.32 -3.76 -3.34
C VAL A 59 -12.71 -4.39 -3.16
N GLY A 60 -12.85 -5.34 -2.24
CA GLY A 60 -14.15 -5.95 -1.92
C GLY A 60 -15.10 -4.95 -1.26
N ASP A 61 -16.41 -5.22 -1.35
CA ASP A 61 -17.44 -4.37 -0.74
C ASP A 61 -17.58 -4.61 0.78
N ASP A 62 -17.00 -5.69 1.30
CA ASP A 62 -17.12 -6.19 2.67
C ASP A 62 -15.83 -6.03 3.50
N VAL A 63 -15.06 -4.97 3.24
CA VAL A 63 -13.85 -4.67 4.03
C VAL A 63 -14.23 -4.32 5.47
N SER A 64 -13.82 -5.17 6.41
CA SER A 64 -14.01 -4.92 7.84
C SER A 64 -13.16 -3.72 8.31
N LYS A 65 -13.50 -3.16 9.48
CA LYS A 65 -12.75 -2.04 10.07
C LYS A 65 -11.29 -2.42 10.31
N GLU A 66 -11.05 -3.66 10.73
CA GLU A 66 -9.72 -4.19 11.01
C GLU A 66 -8.90 -4.31 9.73
N VAL A 67 -9.51 -4.79 8.65
CA VAL A 67 -8.86 -4.88 7.34
C VAL A 67 -8.58 -3.49 6.77
N ALA A 68 -9.52 -2.54 6.91
CA ALA A 68 -9.31 -1.15 6.50
C ALA A 68 -8.14 -0.49 7.25
N GLU A 69 -8.07 -0.68 8.57
CA GLU A 69 -6.95 -0.21 9.39
C GLU A 69 -5.63 -0.81 8.91
N MET A 70 -5.62 -2.10 8.57
CA MET A 70 -4.42 -2.75 8.07
C MET A 70 -3.98 -2.18 6.72
N TYR A 71 -4.91 -1.90 5.80
CA TYR A 71 -4.58 -1.25 4.52
C TYR A 71 -4.00 0.15 4.70
N VAL A 72 -4.53 0.93 5.66
CA VAL A 72 -3.99 2.26 5.99
C VAL A 72 -2.53 2.17 6.41
N HIS A 73 -2.16 1.20 7.25
CA HIS A 73 -0.78 1.05 7.73
C HIS A 73 0.16 0.43 6.70
N LEU A 74 -0.30 -0.61 6.01
CA LEU A 74 0.49 -1.38 5.04
C LEU A 74 0.78 -0.59 3.77
N CYS A 75 -0.14 0.26 3.32
CA CYS A 75 0.07 1.06 2.13
C CYS A 75 1.10 2.17 2.37
N PRO A 76 2.19 2.24 1.60
CA PRO A 76 3.20 3.28 1.76
C PRO A 76 2.77 4.64 1.21
N ALA A 77 1.72 4.68 0.39
CA ALA A 77 1.37 5.82 -0.45
C ALA A 77 0.07 6.54 -0.05
N GLY A 78 -0.60 6.11 1.03
CA GLY A 78 -1.89 6.73 1.42
C GLY A 78 -2.97 6.54 0.36
N VAL A 79 -3.00 5.36 -0.27
CA VAL A 79 -4.08 4.96 -1.18
C VAL A 79 -5.35 4.64 -0.39
N TYR A 80 -5.20 4.06 0.79
CA TYR A 80 -6.32 3.64 1.64
C TYR A 80 -6.42 4.58 2.83
N GLU A 81 -7.62 5.09 3.06
CA GLU A 81 -7.96 5.97 4.19
C GLU A 81 -9.20 5.41 4.89
N ARG A 82 -9.24 5.53 6.23
CA ARG A 82 -10.45 5.22 6.99
C ARG A 82 -11.34 6.46 7.06
N ASP A 83 -12.59 6.27 6.66
CA ASP A 83 -13.67 7.25 6.82
C ASP A 83 -14.75 6.62 7.71
N GLY A 84 -14.53 6.74 9.03
CA GLY A 84 -15.31 6.02 10.05
C GLY A 84 -15.23 4.50 9.88
N ASP A 85 -16.33 3.93 9.43
CA ASP A 85 -16.52 2.49 9.21
C ASP A 85 -16.29 2.07 7.76
N ARG A 86 -16.01 3.03 6.87
CA ARG A 86 -15.78 2.79 5.44
C ARG A 86 -14.30 2.95 5.11
N LEU A 87 -13.89 2.23 4.07
CA LEU A 87 -12.60 2.44 3.42
C LEU A 87 -12.78 3.38 2.23
N ARG A 88 -12.00 4.46 2.20
CA ARG A 88 -11.85 5.33 1.03
C ARG A 88 -10.60 4.94 0.26
N VAL A 89 -10.72 4.82 -1.07
CA VAL A 89 -9.63 4.41 -1.97
C VAL A 89 -9.25 5.58 -2.89
N ASN A 90 -8.09 6.16 -2.64
CA ASN A 90 -7.45 7.20 -3.43
C ASN A 90 -6.46 6.56 -4.43
N ALA A 91 -6.98 5.84 -5.42
CA ALA A 91 -6.19 5.08 -6.40
C ALA A 91 -5.09 5.90 -7.12
N PRO A 92 -5.25 7.20 -7.43
CA PRO A 92 -4.20 8.00 -8.06
C PRO A 92 -2.87 8.03 -7.29
N ASN A 93 -2.90 7.85 -5.96
CA ASN A 93 -1.70 7.83 -5.11
C ASN A 93 -0.85 6.56 -5.27
N CYS A 94 -1.38 5.49 -5.89
CA CYS A 94 -0.72 4.19 -5.94
C CYS A 94 0.66 4.27 -6.60
N VAL A 95 1.62 3.57 -6.00
CA VAL A 95 3.03 3.49 -6.45
C VAL A 95 3.42 2.07 -6.91
N ASP A 96 2.43 1.23 -7.23
CA ASP A 96 2.61 -0.10 -7.81
C ASP A 96 3.46 -1.10 -7.00
N CYS A 97 3.56 -0.88 -5.68
CA CYS A 97 4.35 -1.72 -4.77
C CYS A 97 3.80 -3.13 -4.52
N LYS A 98 2.49 -3.36 -4.76
CA LYS A 98 1.77 -4.62 -4.48
C LYS A 98 1.76 -5.09 -3.02
N ALA A 99 2.17 -4.23 -2.07
CA ALA A 99 2.24 -4.59 -0.66
C ALA A 99 0.88 -5.04 -0.10
N THR A 100 -0.20 -4.40 -0.51
CA THR A 100 -1.54 -4.72 0.01
C THR A 100 -2.14 -5.99 -0.57
N ASP A 101 -1.63 -6.50 -1.69
CA ASP A 101 -2.15 -7.71 -2.36
C ASP A 101 -2.12 -8.94 -1.44
N VAL A 102 -1.23 -8.93 -0.43
CA VAL A 102 -1.16 -9.94 0.63
C VAL A 102 -2.48 -10.17 1.38
N LEU A 103 -3.35 -9.15 1.42
CA LEU A 103 -4.64 -9.16 2.12
C LEU A 103 -5.86 -8.95 1.23
N GLY A 104 -5.71 -8.88 -0.10
CA GLY A 104 -6.87 -9.00 -0.99
C GLY A 104 -7.33 -7.81 -1.84
N PRO A 105 -6.75 -6.60 -1.86
CA PRO A 105 -6.91 -5.72 -3.00
C PRO A 105 -6.24 -6.40 -4.20
N ARG A 106 -7.00 -6.61 -5.28
CA ARG A 106 -6.40 -7.12 -6.52
C ARG A 106 -5.84 -5.93 -7.28
N TRP A 107 -4.52 -5.83 -7.33
CA TRP A 107 -3.83 -4.90 -8.22
C TRP A 107 -3.84 -5.46 -9.64
N SER A 108 -4.12 -4.60 -10.61
CA SER A 108 -4.05 -4.89 -12.03
C SER A 108 -3.16 -3.86 -12.74
N PRO A 109 -2.56 -4.20 -13.89
CA PRO A 109 -1.87 -3.20 -14.70
C PRO A 109 -2.82 -2.07 -15.09
N ARG A 110 -2.32 -0.84 -15.01
CA ARG A 110 -3.04 0.39 -15.33
C ARG A 110 -2.62 0.99 -16.67
N GLU A 111 -3.31 2.04 -17.10
CA GLU A 111 -3.00 2.78 -18.32
C GLU A 111 -1.52 3.20 -18.37
N GLY A 112 -0.88 3.00 -19.53
CA GLY A 112 0.54 3.30 -19.72
C GLY A 112 0.87 4.79 -19.61
N GLY A 113 2.06 5.11 -19.09
CA GLY A 113 2.55 6.50 -18.91
C GLY A 113 2.03 7.21 -17.64
N SER A 114 1.08 6.56 -16.99
CA SER A 114 0.49 6.93 -15.72
C SER A 114 1.42 6.36 -14.61
N GLY A 115 1.50 6.94 -13.41
CA GLY A 115 2.09 6.32 -12.19
C GLY A 115 3.35 6.97 -11.65
N PRO A 116 4.08 6.31 -10.74
CA PRO A 116 5.36 6.82 -10.24
C PRO A 116 6.38 6.98 -11.37
N ARG A 117 7.17 8.04 -11.31
CA ARG A 117 8.20 8.39 -12.31
C ARG A 117 9.57 8.45 -11.65
N TYR A 118 10.02 7.29 -11.16
CA TYR A 118 11.33 7.15 -10.54
C TYR A 118 12.45 7.45 -11.54
N ARG A 119 13.29 8.44 -11.21
CA ARG A 119 14.45 8.83 -12.05
C ARG A 119 15.78 8.28 -11.54
N ARG A 120 15.88 8.13 -10.22
CA ARG A 120 17.01 7.54 -9.48
C ARG A 120 16.41 6.91 -8.23
N MET A 121 16.42 5.58 -8.16
CA MET A 121 15.94 4.80 -7.03
C MET A 121 17.14 4.15 -6.35
#